data_AF-A0A8H5DFU5-F1
#
_entry.id   AF-A0A8H5DFU5-F1
#
_cell.length_a   1.000
_cell.length_b   1.000
_cell.length_c   1.000
_cell.angle_alpha   90.00
_cell.angle_beta   90.00
_cell.angle_gamma   90.00
#
_symmetry.space_group_name_H-M   'P 1'
#
loop_
_entity.id
_entity.type
_entity.pdbx_description
1 polymer ?
#
loop_
_entity_poly.entity_id
_entity_poly.type
_entity_poly.pdbx_seq_one_letter_code
_entity_poly.pdbx_strand_id
1 'polypeptide(L)'
;MEISTGHKIVSLSDLRRHNTATDCWIAVHSKVWDITHFINEHPGGPAVLLNLAGSDATELYNDVHAPDIIEELPSDKLMGLLEDSATGRSTEESITEMDPIPPPSSTNTNTTPETPNNNSMIPSLDSILGAPDFENAARQALTAKTWAFYSSAATDLVTHGKNKELIRRVMIRPRILRNVSKVNFQTSILGFDSQAPFFISPAAMARLAHPEGELALSRAAANQGIIQCVSSNASFSLKSIVKAAPQSQPFFFQLYVNSNHDKTVELLKTVRDLGVKAIFVTVDAPVPGKREADERAAQEQTVKSAISGGESSKDKKGSGFGRLMAQYID
;
A
#
# COMPACT_ATOMS: atom_id res chain seq x y z
N MET A 1 23.87 34.77 1.70
CA MET A 1 22.93 34.48 2.80
C MET A 1 22.62 33.01 2.71
N GLU A 2 23.37 32.20 3.46
CA GLU A 2 23.13 30.76 3.56
C GLU A 2 21.89 30.53 4.41
N ILE A 3 20.93 29.75 3.89
CA ILE A 3 19.75 29.31 4.62
C ILE A 3 20.19 28.06 5.38
N SER A 4 20.40 28.19 6.69
CA SER A 4 20.64 27.07 7.59
C SER A 4 19.42 26.17 7.64
N THR A 5 19.48 24.99 7.02
CA THR A 5 18.49 23.92 7.17
C THR A 5 18.91 22.94 8.26
N GLY A 6 19.26 23.45 9.44
CA GLY A 6 19.49 22.63 10.62
C GLY A 6 18.14 22.22 11.22
N HIS A 7 17.66 21.01 10.91
CA HIS A 7 16.49 20.47 11.61
C HIS A 7 16.85 20.31 13.08
N LYS A 8 16.00 20.84 13.98
CA LYS A 8 16.19 20.74 15.43
C LYS A 8 16.25 19.25 15.83
N ILE A 9 17.21 18.87 16.68
CA ILE A 9 17.24 17.51 17.26
C ILE A 9 16.34 17.51 18.50
N VAL A 10 15.46 16.52 18.61
CA VAL A 10 14.53 16.32 19.72
C VAL A 10 14.95 15.05 20.43
N SER A 11 15.29 15.15 21.72
CA SER A 11 15.63 13.97 22.51
C SER A 11 14.39 13.12 22.80
N LEU A 12 14.56 11.81 23.02
CA LEU A 12 13.48 10.93 23.50
C LEU A 12 12.86 11.45 24.80
N SER A 13 13.66 12.11 25.66
CA SER A 13 13.18 12.68 26.91
C SER A 13 12.31 13.92 26.70
N ASP A 14 12.61 14.72 25.67
CA ASP A 14 11.79 15.88 25.30
C ASP A 14 10.50 15.43 24.62
N LEU A 15 10.57 14.47 23.69
CA LEU A 15 9.38 13.90 23.05
C LEU A 15 8.36 13.42 24.09
N ARG A 16 8.81 12.69 25.12
CA ARG A 16 7.96 12.15 26.19
C ARG A 16 7.22 13.20 27.02
N ARG A 17 7.64 14.47 27.00
CA ARG A 17 6.95 15.55 27.72
C ARG A 17 5.64 15.95 27.02
N HIS A 18 5.55 15.76 25.71
CA HIS A 18 4.42 16.13 24.87
C HIS A 18 3.46 14.93 24.73
N ASN A 19 2.86 14.52 25.85
CA ASN A 19 2.06 13.29 25.96
C ASN A 19 0.58 13.50 26.34
N THR A 20 0.04 14.69 26.10
CA THR A 20 -1.34 15.07 26.53
C THR A 20 -2.20 15.53 25.36
N ALA A 21 -3.52 15.54 25.51
CA ALA A 21 -4.43 15.97 24.44
C ALA A 21 -4.29 17.43 24.00
N THR A 22 -3.68 18.28 24.83
CA THR A 22 -3.43 19.69 24.54
C THR A 22 -1.97 19.98 24.19
N ASP A 23 -1.12 18.95 24.22
CA ASP A 23 0.31 19.02 23.92
C ASP A 23 0.81 17.61 23.58
N CYS A 24 0.72 17.23 22.31
CA CYS A 24 0.90 15.87 21.82
C CYS A 24 1.86 15.81 20.64
N TRP A 25 3.04 15.23 20.85
CA TRP A 25 3.99 14.94 19.79
C TRP A 25 4.15 13.43 19.61
N ILE A 26 4.45 13.02 18.38
CA ILE A 26 4.83 11.65 18.05
C ILE A 26 6.07 11.66 17.17
N ALA A 27 6.87 10.59 17.22
CA ALA A 27 7.92 10.37 16.24
C ALA A 27 7.48 9.32 15.21
N VAL A 28 7.77 9.57 13.93
CA VAL A 28 7.54 8.64 12.82
C VAL A 28 8.70 8.78 11.84
N HIS A 29 9.37 7.66 11.52
CA HIS A 29 10.57 7.60 10.68
C HIS A 29 11.65 8.63 11.10
N SER A 30 11.95 8.66 12.40
CA SER A 30 12.92 9.59 13.00
C SER A 30 12.61 11.08 12.86
N LYS A 31 11.39 11.44 12.42
CA LYS A 31 10.87 12.82 12.42
C LYS A 31 9.87 13.00 13.55
N VAL A 32 10.00 14.09 14.31
CA VAL A 32 9.07 14.43 15.40
C VAL A 32 8.04 15.44 14.91
N TRP A 33 6.77 15.13 15.09
CA TRP A 33 5.64 15.92 14.61
C TRP A 33 4.75 16.36 15.77
N ASP A 34 4.36 17.64 15.77
CA ASP A 34 3.29 18.15 16.62
C ASP A 34 1.92 17.84 15.99
N ILE A 35 1.23 16.87 16.58
CA ILE A 35 -0.07 16.41 16.10
C ILE A 35 -1.22 16.94 16.94
N THR A 36 -0.98 17.89 17.87
CA THR A 36 -1.97 18.38 18.85
C THR A 36 -3.28 18.82 18.20
N HIS A 37 -3.19 19.58 17.11
CA HIS A 37 -4.36 20.06 16.36
C HIS A 37 -5.07 18.94 15.58
N PHE A 38 -4.31 17.92 15.18
CA PHE A 38 -4.79 16.84 14.35
C PHE A 38 -5.44 15.70 15.15
N ILE A 39 -5.29 15.66 16.48
CA ILE A 39 -5.82 14.57 17.33
C ILE A 39 -7.31 14.32 17.08
N ASN A 40 -8.10 15.39 17.00
CA ASN A 40 -9.56 15.31 16.83
C ASN A 40 -9.99 15.18 15.37
N GLU A 41 -9.08 15.48 14.44
CA GLU A 41 -9.30 15.37 12.99
C GLU A 41 -8.86 14.00 12.48
N HIS A 42 -8.01 13.29 13.24
CA HIS A 42 -7.50 12.00 12.88
C HIS A 42 -8.64 10.97 12.81
N PRO A 43 -8.90 10.39 11.63
CA PRO A 43 -10.15 9.65 11.46
C PRO A 43 -10.16 8.27 12.17
N GLY A 44 -8.99 7.79 12.63
CA GLY A 44 -8.89 6.62 13.52
C GLY A 44 -9.30 6.90 14.97
N GLY A 45 -9.76 8.13 15.23
CA GLY A 45 -10.15 8.62 16.53
C GLY A 45 -8.97 9.15 17.36
N PRO A 46 -9.28 10.03 18.34
CA PRO A 46 -8.27 10.67 19.18
C PRO A 46 -7.55 9.66 20.10
N ALA A 47 -8.25 8.61 20.54
CA ALA A 47 -7.72 7.63 21.49
C ALA A 47 -6.46 6.90 20.98
N VAL A 48 -6.36 6.65 19.67
CA VAL A 48 -5.20 5.96 19.08
C VAL A 48 -3.95 6.82 19.15
N LEU A 49 -4.09 8.12 18.85
CA LEU A 49 -2.97 9.07 18.91
C LEU A 49 -2.58 9.39 20.35
N LEU A 50 -3.56 9.53 21.25
CA LEU A 50 -3.30 9.77 22.67
C LEU A 50 -2.57 8.61 23.34
N ASN A 51 -2.82 7.36 22.93
CA ASN A 51 -2.08 6.20 23.42
C ASN A 51 -0.61 6.19 22.99
N LEU A 52 -0.27 6.92 21.92
CA LEU A 52 1.08 7.02 21.38
C LEU A 52 1.73 8.38 21.66
N ALA A 53 1.06 9.25 22.41
CA ALA A 53 1.52 10.58 22.72
C ALA A 53 2.87 10.53 23.46
N GLY A 54 3.86 11.26 22.96
CA GLY A 54 5.22 11.29 23.48
C GLY A 54 6.04 10.02 23.21
N SER A 55 5.69 9.22 22.20
CA SER A 55 6.40 8.00 21.82
C SER A 55 6.79 7.95 20.35
N ASP A 56 7.68 7.01 20.01
CA ASP A 56 7.93 6.63 18.62
C ASP A 56 6.80 5.72 18.14
N ALA A 57 5.99 6.26 17.24
CA ALA A 57 4.82 5.63 16.67
C ALA A 57 5.13 4.94 15.34
N THR A 58 6.38 4.87 14.89
CA THR A 58 6.77 4.42 13.54
C THR A 58 6.19 3.05 13.17
N GLU A 59 6.26 2.07 14.08
CA GLU A 59 5.77 0.72 13.84
C GLU A 59 4.26 0.70 13.62
N LEU A 60 3.50 1.23 14.58
CA LEU A 60 2.04 1.34 14.50
C LEU A 60 1.56 2.26 13.37
N TYR A 61 2.33 3.30 13.06
CA TYR A 61 2.06 4.16 11.93
C TYR A 61 2.17 3.37 10.62
N ASN A 62 3.25 2.59 10.45
CA ASN A 62 3.51 1.79 9.25
C ASN A 62 2.50 0.66 9.04
N ASP A 63 1.90 0.14 10.10
CA ASP A 63 0.84 -0.88 10.03
C ASP A 63 -0.45 -0.34 9.40
N VAL A 64 -0.70 0.96 9.55
CA VAL A 64 -2.01 1.57 9.25
C VAL A 64 -1.93 2.55 8.08
N HIS A 65 -0.78 3.21 7.87
CA HIS A 65 -0.59 4.33 6.96
C HIS A 65 0.55 4.07 5.98
N ALA A 66 0.50 4.72 4.82
CA ALA A 66 1.66 4.80 3.94
C ALA A 66 2.79 5.55 4.63
N PRO A 67 4.06 5.18 4.40
CA PRO A 67 5.20 5.86 5.00
C PRO A 67 5.21 7.38 4.75
N ASP A 68 4.67 7.83 3.63
CA ASP A 68 4.72 9.19 3.13
C ASP A 68 3.50 10.07 3.47
N ILE A 69 2.39 9.51 3.97
CA ILE A 69 1.18 10.32 4.30
C ILE A 69 1.50 11.37 5.36
N ILE A 70 2.35 11.07 6.34
CA ILE A 70 2.69 12.02 7.40
C ILE A 70 3.41 13.27 6.85
N GLU A 71 4.01 13.18 5.66
CA GLU A 71 4.62 14.32 4.98
C GLU A 71 3.59 15.27 4.36
N GLU A 72 2.30 14.92 4.35
CA GLU A 72 1.21 15.82 3.99
C GLU A 72 0.84 16.77 5.14
N LEU A 73 1.30 16.51 6.37
CA LEU A 73 1.12 17.45 7.47
C LEU A 73 1.86 18.76 7.17
N PRO A 74 1.30 19.91 7.59
CA PRO A 74 1.95 21.20 7.41
C PRO A 74 3.39 21.20 7.95
N SER A 75 4.32 21.76 7.19
CA SER A 75 5.75 21.73 7.54
C SER A 75 6.08 22.46 8.85
N ASP A 76 5.24 23.39 9.29
CA ASP A 76 5.35 24.06 10.60
C ASP A 76 5.04 23.12 11.78
N LYS A 77 4.49 21.93 11.52
CA LYS A 77 4.28 20.87 12.51
C LYS A 77 5.45 19.90 12.65
N LEU A 78 6.45 19.99 11.78
CA LEU A 78 7.68 19.22 11.92
C LEU A 78 8.57 19.87 12.99
N MET A 79 8.63 19.26 14.17
CA MET A 79 9.38 19.79 15.32
C MET A 79 10.87 19.49 15.25
N GLY A 80 11.27 18.48 14.49
CA GLY A 80 12.67 18.10 14.36
C GLY A 80 12.91 16.64 14.01
N LEU A 81 14.15 16.20 14.20
CA LEU A 81 14.55 14.80 14.10
C LEU A 81 14.71 14.19 15.49
N LEU A 82 14.23 12.96 15.67
CA LEU A 82 14.40 12.23 16.91
C LEU A 82 15.88 11.85 17.08
N GLU A 83 16.42 12.09 18.27
CA GLU A 83 17.78 11.72 18.63
C GLU A 83 17.93 10.19 18.61
N ASP A 84 18.76 9.68 17.71
CA ASP A 84 19.07 8.26 17.63
C ASP A 84 20.02 7.88 18.77
N SER A 85 19.65 6.90 19.60
CA SER A 85 20.45 6.49 20.77
C SER A 85 21.79 5.80 20.44
N ALA A 86 22.24 5.91 19.19
CA ALA A 86 23.56 5.52 18.74
C ALA A 86 24.28 6.72 18.10
N THR A 87 25.00 7.46 18.94
CA THR A 87 26.04 8.46 18.61
C THR A 87 25.59 9.80 18.03
N GLY A 88 25.80 10.86 18.82
CA GLY A 88 25.72 12.24 18.35
C GLY A 88 26.71 12.52 17.22
N ARG A 89 26.21 12.57 16.00
CA ARG A 89 26.79 13.28 14.86
C ARG A 89 25.67 13.79 13.97
N SER A 90 25.64 15.10 13.75
CA SER A 90 24.86 15.76 12.70
C SER A 90 25.33 15.25 11.33
N THR A 91 24.45 14.65 10.56
CA THR A 91 24.71 14.25 9.17
C THR A 91 24.19 15.33 8.22
N GLU A 92 25.04 16.30 7.91
CA GLU A 92 25.03 16.93 6.59
C GLU A 92 25.87 16.05 5.64
N GLU A 93 25.26 15.71 4.51
CA GLU A 93 25.81 15.16 3.27
C GLU A 93 26.72 13.91 3.33
N SER A 94 26.18 12.77 2.89
CA SER A 94 26.86 11.87 1.95
C SER A 94 25.85 10.92 1.30
N ILE A 95 25.66 11.10 0.00
CA ILE A 95 25.00 10.14 -0.89
C ILE A 95 25.99 9.00 -1.11
N THR A 96 25.79 7.86 -0.45
CA THR A 96 26.41 6.59 -0.85
C THR A 96 25.47 5.43 -0.52
N GLU A 97 25.34 4.53 -1.48
CA GLU A 97 24.56 3.30 -1.49
C GLU A 97 24.65 2.54 -0.14
N MET A 98 23.50 2.08 0.37
CA MET A 98 23.45 1.16 1.51
C MET A 98 23.12 -0.25 1.00
N ASP A 99 24.11 -1.13 1.14
CA ASP A 99 23.91 -2.57 1.20
C ASP A 99 22.97 -2.96 2.37
N PRO A 100 22.26 -4.10 2.29
CA PRO A 100 21.26 -4.48 3.29
C PRO A 100 21.88 -4.81 4.65
N ILE A 101 21.41 -4.17 5.73
CA ILE A 101 21.79 -4.48 7.11
C ILE A 101 21.02 -5.74 7.56
N PRO A 102 21.68 -6.74 8.20
CA PRO A 102 21.04 -7.99 8.61
C PRO A 102 20.14 -7.79 9.84
N PRO A 103 19.13 -8.67 10.05
CA PRO A 103 18.15 -8.50 11.13
C PRO A 103 18.76 -8.68 12.53
N PRO A 104 18.25 -7.97 13.55
CA PRO A 104 18.77 -8.04 14.91
C PRO A 104 18.39 -9.36 15.59
N SER A 105 19.38 -9.96 16.26
CA SER A 105 19.20 -11.11 17.14
C SER A 105 18.80 -10.68 18.55
N SER A 106 17.89 -11.46 19.15
CA SER A 106 17.86 -11.91 20.56
C SER A 106 16.65 -11.55 21.46
N THR A 107 15.95 -12.63 21.86
CA THR A 107 15.39 -13.01 23.19
C THR A 107 14.31 -12.23 23.95
N ASN A 108 13.26 -13.02 24.27
CA ASN A 108 12.35 -13.04 25.44
C ASN A 108 10.92 -12.45 25.32
N THR A 109 10.01 -13.34 24.90
CA THR A 109 8.73 -13.74 25.52
C THR A 109 7.74 -12.65 25.98
N ASN A 110 6.79 -12.32 25.10
CA ASN A 110 5.34 -12.43 25.34
C ASN A 110 4.61 -12.32 23.99
N THR A 111 3.65 -13.21 23.78
CA THR A 111 3.03 -13.60 22.51
C THR A 111 2.39 -12.46 21.71
N THR A 112 3.12 -11.98 20.70
CA THR A 112 2.60 -11.36 19.47
C THR A 112 2.11 -12.47 18.52
N PRO A 113 1.09 -12.26 17.65
CA PRO A 113 0.85 -13.17 16.55
C PRO A 113 2.00 -13.03 15.56
N GLU A 114 3.06 -13.82 15.76
CA GLU A 114 4.17 -13.93 14.83
C GLU A 114 3.63 -14.29 13.45
N THR A 115 3.96 -13.49 12.44
CA THR A 115 4.03 -13.97 11.06
C THR A 115 4.89 -15.24 11.11
N PRO A 116 4.40 -16.42 10.69
CA PRO A 116 5.21 -17.63 10.73
C PRO A 116 6.47 -17.35 9.92
N ASN A 117 7.63 -17.34 10.59
CA ASN A 117 8.92 -17.12 9.96
C ASN A 117 9.29 -18.39 9.19
N ASN A 118 8.57 -18.64 8.10
CA ASN A 118 8.63 -19.83 7.26
C ASN A 118 9.37 -19.52 5.96
N ASN A 119 10.51 -18.80 6.04
CA ASN A 119 11.39 -18.60 4.88
C ASN A 119 11.86 -19.92 4.26
N SER A 120 11.76 -21.06 4.97
CA SER A 120 12.00 -22.40 4.44
C SER A 120 10.86 -22.99 3.58
N MET A 121 9.71 -22.31 3.46
CA MET A 121 8.53 -22.80 2.70
C MET A 121 8.21 -22.01 1.43
N ILE A 122 8.74 -20.80 1.25
CA ILE A 122 8.51 -20.06 0.02
C ILE A 122 9.39 -20.66 -1.09
N PRO A 123 8.82 -21.21 -2.17
CA PRO A 123 9.60 -21.78 -3.27
C PRO A 123 10.52 -20.73 -3.89
N SER A 124 11.69 -21.15 -4.38
CA SER A 124 12.59 -20.26 -5.10
C SER A 124 11.93 -19.77 -6.39
N LEU A 125 12.25 -18.55 -6.84
CA LEU A 125 11.64 -17.99 -8.05
C LEU A 125 11.86 -18.88 -9.29
N ASP A 126 13.02 -19.52 -9.41
CA ASP A 126 13.34 -20.45 -10.51
C ASP A 126 12.45 -21.71 -10.52
N SER A 127 11.81 -22.03 -9.39
CA SER A 127 10.87 -23.16 -9.28
C SER A 127 9.42 -22.80 -9.57
N ILE A 128 9.12 -21.52 -9.80
CA ILE A 128 7.78 -21.04 -10.18
C ILE A 128 7.60 -21.26 -11.69
N LEU A 129 6.72 -22.20 -12.06
CA LEU A 129 6.51 -22.58 -13.46
C LEU A 129 5.29 -21.87 -14.08
N GLY A 130 4.36 -21.41 -13.25
CA GLY A 130 3.21 -20.65 -13.72
C GLY A 130 2.50 -19.85 -12.62
N ALA A 131 1.50 -19.07 -13.05
CA ALA A 131 0.70 -18.23 -12.14
C ALA A 131 0.11 -18.96 -10.92
N PRO A 132 -0.38 -20.21 -11.02
CA PRO A 132 -0.89 -20.94 -9.85
C PRO A 132 0.16 -21.20 -8.75
N ASP A 133 1.44 -21.27 -9.11
CA ASP A 133 2.51 -21.51 -8.13
C ASP A 133 2.74 -20.28 -7.24
N PHE A 134 2.55 -19.07 -7.79
CA PHE A 134 2.53 -17.84 -6.98
C PHE A 134 1.37 -17.82 -6.00
N GLU A 135 0.18 -18.30 -6.39
CA GLU A 135 -0.98 -18.41 -5.49
C GLU A 135 -0.67 -19.41 -4.34
N ASN A 136 -0.02 -20.53 -4.63
CA ASN A 136 0.41 -21.52 -3.64
C ASN A 136 1.50 -20.99 -2.70
N ALA A 137 2.47 -20.25 -3.22
CA ALA A 137 3.52 -19.60 -2.43
C ALA A 137 2.92 -18.53 -1.51
N ALA A 138 2.04 -17.69 -2.05
CA ALA A 138 1.34 -16.65 -1.29
C ALA A 138 0.49 -17.25 -0.15
N ARG A 139 -0.19 -18.39 -0.37
CA ARG A 139 -0.95 -19.08 0.68
C ARG A 139 -0.09 -19.49 1.88
N GLN A 140 1.19 -19.77 1.66
CA GLN A 140 2.12 -20.18 2.71
C GLN A 140 2.82 -18.99 3.38
N ALA A 141 3.06 -17.92 2.61
CA ALA A 141 3.79 -16.73 3.06
C ALA A 141 2.90 -15.71 3.79
N LEU A 142 1.64 -15.57 3.35
CA LEU A 142 0.75 -14.53 3.85
C LEU A 142 0.09 -14.92 5.17
N THR A 143 -0.20 -13.93 6.01
CA THR A 143 -1.07 -14.15 7.17
C THR A 143 -2.44 -14.64 6.70
N ALA A 144 -3.15 -15.40 7.54
CA ALA A 144 -4.49 -15.91 7.20
C ALA A 144 -5.46 -14.79 6.79
N LYS A 145 -5.31 -13.59 7.40
CA LYS A 145 -6.12 -12.41 7.09
C LYS A 145 -5.78 -11.81 5.73
N THR A 146 -4.49 -11.62 5.44
CA THR A 146 -4.06 -11.15 4.12
C THR A 146 -4.42 -12.13 3.02
N TRP A 147 -4.25 -13.43 3.28
CA TRP A 147 -4.68 -14.47 2.35
C TRP A 147 -6.19 -14.42 2.11
N ALA A 148 -7.00 -14.30 3.17
CA ALA A 148 -8.45 -14.14 3.03
C ALA A 148 -8.79 -12.90 2.19
N PHE A 149 -8.14 -11.77 2.44
CA PHE A 149 -8.35 -10.52 1.69
C PHE A 149 -8.16 -10.69 0.18
N TYR A 150 -7.09 -11.34 -0.25
CA TYR A 150 -6.75 -11.48 -1.66
C TYR A 150 -7.41 -12.67 -2.36
N SER A 151 -7.59 -13.79 -1.65
CA SER A 151 -8.11 -15.03 -2.24
C SER A 151 -9.64 -15.12 -2.23
N SER A 152 -10.32 -14.27 -1.44
CA SER A 152 -11.77 -14.29 -1.33
C SER A 152 -12.49 -13.50 -2.43
N ALA A 153 -13.79 -13.72 -2.53
CA ALA A 153 -14.72 -12.96 -3.34
C ALA A 153 -16.08 -12.91 -2.63
N ALA A 154 -17.10 -12.37 -3.29
CA ALA A 154 -18.43 -12.24 -2.70
C ALA A 154 -19.08 -13.62 -2.46
N THR A 155 -19.65 -13.79 -1.27
CA THR A 155 -20.51 -14.92 -0.86
C THR A 155 -19.88 -16.28 -1.18
N ASP A 156 -20.54 -17.11 -1.98
CA ASP A 156 -20.17 -18.50 -2.26
C ASP A 156 -19.07 -18.66 -3.34
N LEU A 157 -18.39 -17.58 -3.72
CA LEU A 157 -17.33 -17.56 -4.75
C LEU A 157 -17.76 -18.06 -6.14
N VAL A 158 -19.07 -18.17 -6.41
CA VAL A 158 -19.61 -18.75 -7.66
C VAL A 158 -19.08 -18.03 -8.90
N THR A 159 -19.18 -16.70 -8.94
CA THR A 159 -18.70 -15.90 -10.09
C THR A 159 -17.18 -15.96 -10.22
N HIS A 160 -16.45 -15.94 -9.10
CA HIS A 160 -14.99 -16.08 -9.10
C HIS A 160 -14.55 -17.41 -9.74
N GLY A 161 -15.19 -18.53 -9.36
CA GLY A 161 -14.95 -19.83 -9.97
C GLY A 161 -15.33 -19.87 -11.46
N LYS A 162 -16.50 -19.32 -11.81
CA LYS A 162 -16.98 -19.27 -13.20
C LYS A 162 -16.07 -18.46 -14.12
N ASN A 163 -15.46 -17.37 -13.64
CA ASN A 163 -14.50 -16.59 -14.41
C ASN A 163 -13.27 -17.44 -14.80
N LYS A 164 -12.73 -18.24 -13.85
CA LYS A 164 -11.63 -19.18 -14.12
C LYS A 164 -12.05 -20.30 -15.08
N GLU A 165 -13.29 -20.79 -14.95
CA GLU A 165 -13.82 -21.86 -15.81
C GLU A 165 -14.07 -21.39 -17.26
N LEU A 166 -14.56 -20.15 -17.44
CA LEU A 166 -14.98 -19.62 -18.73
C LEU A 166 -13.89 -19.72 -19.79
N ILE A 167 -12.64 -19.40 -19.45
CA ILE A 167 -11.53 -19.44 -20.41
C ILE A 167 -11.22 -20.87 -20.87
N ARG A 168 -11.45 -21.88 -20.03
CA ARG A 168 -11.21 -23.30 -20.36
C ARG A 168 -12.26 -23.89 -21.28
N ARG A 169 -13.40 -23.21 -21.46
CA ARG A 169 -14.45 -23.61 -22.40
C ARG A 169 -14.11 -23.26 -23.85
N VAL A 170 -13.09 -22.43 -24.07
CA VAL A 170 -12.63 -22.04 -25.40
C VAL A 170 -11.39 -22.85 -25.77
N MET A 171 -11.45 -23.60 -26.88
CA MET A 171 -10.30 -24.35 -27.41
C MET A 171 -9.62 -23.56 -28.53
N ILE A 172 -8.28 -23.62 -28.56
CA ILE A 172 -7.48 -23.06 -29.65
C ILE A 172 -7.48 -24.04 -30.81
N ARG A 173 -7.69 -23.54 -32.04
CA ARG A 173 -7.44 -24.28 -33.28
C ARG A 173 -6.09 -23.85 -33.87
N PRO A 174 -4.97 -24.49 -33.48
CA PRO A 174 -3.64 -24.05 -33.92
C PRO A 174 -3.49 -24.16 -35.44
N ARG A 175 -2.82 -23.18 -36.04
CA ARG A 175 -2.46 -23.23 -37.46
C ARG A 175 -1.06 -23.84 -37.59
N ILE A 176 -0.99 -24.99 -38.23
CA ILE A 176 0.25 -25.72 -38.49
C ILE A 176 0.98 -25.18 -39.73
N LEU A 177 2.26 -25.56 -39.89
CA LEU A 177 3.13 -25.13 -40.99
C LEU A 177 3.22 -23.59 -41.15
N ARG A 178 3.26 -22.87 -40.03
CA ARG A 178 3.52 -21.42 -39.98
C ARG A 178 4.93 -21.17 -39.47
N ASN A 179 5.64 -20.22 -40.08
CA ASN A 179 6.92 -19.76 -39.56
C ASN A 179 6.67 -18.94 -38.29
N VAL A 180 6.97 -19.53 -37.14
CA VAL A 180 6.83 -18.93 -35.81
C VAL A 180 8.19 -18.76 -35.12
N SER A 181 9.28 -18.72 -35.90
CA SER A 181 10.63 -18.50 -35.37
C SER A 181 10.80 -17.13 -34.68
N LYS A 182 9.91 -16.17 -34.99
CA LYS A 182 9.77 -14.89 -34.31
C LYS A 182 8.30 -14.68 -33.96
N VAL A 183 8.02 -14.36 -32.71
CA VAL A 183 6.69 -14.02 -32.19
C VAL A 183 6.80 -12.66 -31.52
N ASN A 184 5.80 -11.80 -31.70
CA ASN A 184 5.72 -10.50 -31.04
C ASN A 184 4.41 -10.41 -30.25
N PHE A 185 4.51 -10.08 -28.97
CA PHE A 185 3.37 -9.87 -28.07
C PHE A 185 3.05 -8.39 -27.85
N GLN A 186 3.87 -7.49 -28.40
CA GLN A 186 3.67 -6.05 -28.30
C GLN A 186 2.33 -5.64 -28.87
N THR A 187 1.68 -4.71 -28.18
CA THR A 187 0.41 -4.13 -28.57
C THR A 187 0.28 -2.71 -28.02
N SER A 188 -0.83 -2.05 -28.33
CA SER A 188 -1.24 -0.80 -27.70
C SER A 188 -2.45 -1.02 -26.81
N ILE A 189 -2.46 -0.44 -25.61
CA ILE A 189 -3.61 -0.41 -24.69
C ILE A 189 -3.96 1.06 -24.46
N LEU A 190 -5.17 1.46 -24.85
CA LEU A 190 -5.65 2.86 -24.81
C LEU A 190 -4.70 3.88 -25.49
N GLY A 191 -3.98 3.45 -26.53
CA GLY A 191 -3.05 4.32 -27.27
C GLY A 191 -1.62 4.34 -26.72
N PHE A 192 -1.30 3.54 -25.70
CA PHE A 192 0.03 3.44 -25.11
C PHE A 192 0.67 2.08 -25.39
N ASP A 193 1.95 2.08 -25.72
CA ASP A 193 2.70 0.87 -26.02
C ASP A 193 2.82 -0.04 -24.80
N SER A 194 2.66 -1.35 -25.03
CA SER A 194 2.84 -2.40 -24.02
C SER A 194 3.56 -3.59 -24.65
N GLN A 195 4.53 -4.15 -23.96
CA GLN A 195 5.27 -5.34 -24.42
C GLN A 195 4.44 -6.61 -24.41
N ALA A 196 3.31 -6.61 -23.71
CA ALA A 196 2.39 -7.74 -23.63
C ALA A 196 0.92 -7.29 -23.69
N PRO A 197 0.00 -8.15 -24.12
CA PRO A 197 -1.43 -7.83 -24.25
C PRO A 197 -2.18 -7.90 -22.91
N PHE A 198 -1.53 -7.51 -21.82
CA PHE A 198 -2.11 -7.40 -20.49
C PHE A 198 -1.43 -6.27 -19.72
N PHE A 199 -2.05 -5.87 -18.61
CA PHE A 199 -1.53 -4.84 -17.71
C PHE A 199 -1.82 -5.25 -16.25
N ILE A 200 -1.16 -4.60 -15.30
CA ILE A 200 -1.42 -4.83 -13.88
C ILE A 200 -2.73 -4.14 -13.51
N SER A 201 -3.77 -4.93 -13.23
CA SER A 201 -5.08 -4.45 -12.77
C SER A 201 -4.96 -3.75 -11.41
N PRO A 202 -5.79 -2.74 -11.10
CA PRO A 202 -5.77 -2.08 -9.80
C PRO A 202 -6.14 -3.07 -8.69
N ALA A 203 -5.21 -3.29 -7.76
CA ALA A 203 -5.42 -4.02 -6.52
C ALA A 203 -4.96 -3.15 -5.35
N ALA A 204 -5.83 -2.98 -4.36
CA ALA A 204 -5.59 -2.15 -3.20
C ALA A 204 -4.66 -2.84 -2.18
N MET A 205 -4.06 -2.05 -1.29
CA MET A 205 -3.38 -2.53 -0.08
C MET A 205 -2.23 -3.54 -0.30
N ALA A 206 -1.44 -3.39 -1.39
CA ALA A 206 -0.34 -4.30 -1.70
C ALA A 206 0.68 -4.48 -0.54
N ARG A 207 0.77 -3.51 0.40
CA ARG A 207 1.60 -3.64 1.61
C ARG A 207 1.19 -4.78 2.54
N LEU A 208 -0.06 -5.24 2.48
CA LEU A 208 -0.48 -6.44 3.20
C LEU A 208 0.30 -7.68 2.73
N ALA A 209 0.72 -7.72 1.46
CA ALA A 209 1.45 -8.84 0.87
C ALA A 209 2.97 -8.66 0.90
N HIS A 210 3.47 -7.44 0.74
CA HIS A 210 4.91 -7.16 0.74
C HIS A 210 5.18 -5.71 1.17
N PRO A 211 6.20 -5.42 2.01
CA PRO A 211 6.44 -4.07 2.52
C PRO A 211 6.59 -2.98 1.44
N GLU A 212 7.13 -3.33 0.27
CA GLU A 212 7.29 -2.41 -0.86
C GLU A 212 6.02 -2.20 -1.70
N GLY A 213 4.98 -3.01 -1.49
CA GLY A 213 3.65 -2.88 -2.08
C GLY A 213 3.64 -2.46 -3.56
N GLU A 214 2.91 -1.38 -3.85
CA GLU A 214 2.71 -0.87 -5.21
C GLU A 214 3.98 -0.28 -5.85
N LEU A 215 5.01 0.07 -5.07
CA LEU A 215 6.28 0.55 -5.58
C LEU A 215 7.05 -0.56 -6.32
N ALA A 216 7.03 -1.78 -5.76
CA ALA A 216 7.60 -2.96 -6.41
C ALA A 216 6.87 -3.29 -7.72
N LEU A 217 5.54 -3.17 -7.73
CA LEU A 217 4.74 -3.33 -8.95
C LEU A 217 5.11 -2.30 -10.02
N SER A 218 5.38 -1.06 -9.62
CA SER A 218 5.78 0.03 -10.53
C SER A 218 7.11 -0.25 -11.22
N ARG A 219 8.11 -0.68 -10.44
CA ARG A 219 9.41 -1.09 -10.98
C ARG A 219 9.30 -2.32 -11.87
N ALA A 220 8.50 -3.31 -11.47
CA ALA A 220 8.28 -4.50 -12.28
C ALA A 220 7.58 -4.17 -13.61
N ALA A 221 6.55 -3.32 -13.58
CA ALA A 221 5.85 -2.87 -14.77
C ALA A 221 6.79 -2.17 -15.76
N ALA A 222 7.64 -1.27 -15.26
CA ALA A 222 8.65 -0.58 -16.06
C ALA A 222 9.70 -1.54 -16.65
N ASN A 223 10.22 -2.46 -15.84
CA ASN A 223 11.21 -3.44 -16.30
C ASN A 223 10.65 -4.38 -17.38
N GLN A 224 9.35 -4.71 -17.31
CA GLN A 224 8.69 -5.56 -18.29
C GLN A 224 8.04 -4.78 -19.45
N GLY A 225 8.05 -3.44 -19.39
CA GLY A 225 7.40 -2.58 -20.37
C GLY A 225 5.89 -2.81 -20.49
N ILE A 226 5.21 -3.11 -19.38
CA ILE A 226 3.75 -3.23 -19.31
C ILE A 226 3.17 -2.08 -18.51
N ILE A 227 1.88 -1.81 -18.69
CA ILE A 227 1.18 -0.74 -17.97
C ILE A 227 0.80 -1.21 -16.56
N GLN A 228 0.84 -0.29 -15.59
CA GLN A 228 0.21 -0.46 -14.28
C GLN A 228 -1.00 0.45 -14.15
N CYS A 229 -2.14 -0.11 -13.72
CA CYS A 229 -3.29 0.65 -13.29
C CYS A 229 -3.31 0.71 -11.76
N VAL A 230 -3.18 1.91 -11.20
CA VAL A 230 -3.06 2.14 -9.76
C VAL A 230 -4.43 2.25 -9.12
N SER A 231 -4.66 1.57 -8.00
CA SER A 231 -5.93 1.67 -7.27
C SER A 231 -6.05 3.02 -6.56
N SER A 232 -7.28 3.57 -6.52
CA SER A 232 -7.62 4.65 -5.57
C SER A 232 -7.37 4.23 -4.12
N ASN A 233 -7.32 2.93 -3.83
CA ASN A 233 -7.12 2.41 -2.48
C ASN A 233 -5.72 1.80 -2.26
N ALA A 234 -4.72 2.29 -3.00
CA ALA A 234 -3.34 1.85 -2.83
C ALA A 234 -2.79 2.16 -1.43
N SER A 235 -1.74 1.41 -1.05
CA SER A 235 -1.03 1.55 0.22
C SER A 235 -0.08 2.73 0.28
N PHE A 236 0.34 3.24 -0.88
CA PHE A 236 1.23 4.40 -1.05
C PHE A 236 0.51 5.52 -1.77
N SER A 237 0.98 6.76 -1.59
CA SER A 237 0.47 7.89 -2.38
C SER A 237 0.72 7.65 -3.88
N LEU A 238 -0.16 8.20 -4.73
CA LEU A 238 0.01 8.11 -6.19
C LEU A 238 1.35 8.72 -6.64
N LYS A 239 1.80 9.78 -5.97
CA LYS A 239 3.08 10.44 -6.25
C LYS A 239 4.26 9.49 -6.03
N SER A 240 4.28 8.78 -4.91
CA SER A 240 5.34 7.81 -4.60
C SER A 240 5.34 6.63 -5.56
N ILE A 241 4.16 6.14 -5.94
CA ILE A 241 3.99 5.07 -6.93
C ILE A 241 4.55 5.49 -8.30
N VAL A 242 4.15 6.66 -8.80
CA VAL A 242 4.65 7.18 -10.09
C VAL A 242 6.15 7.41 -10.05
N LYS A 243 6.69 7.93 -8.94
CA LYS A 243 8.12 8.19 -8.76
C LYS A 243 8.97 6.92 -8.67
N ALA A 244 8.37 5.77 -8.32
CA ALA A 244 9.09 4.50 -8.24
C ALA A 244 9.49 3.92 -9.60
N ALA A 245 8.99 4.48 -10.71
CA ALA A 245 9.34 4.07 -12.08
C ALA A 245 9.90 5.26 -12.89
N PRO A 246 10.60 5.00 -14.02
CA PRO A 246 11.04 6.05 -14.93
C PRO A 246 9.85 6.89 -15.44
N GLN A 247 10.08 8.17 -15.74
CA GLN A 247 9.04 9.10 -16.20
C GLN A 247 8.34 8.63 -17.50
N SER A 248 8.98 7.78 -18.30
CA SER A 248 8.41 7.19 -19.51
C SER A 248 7.38 6.08 -19.24
N GLN A 249 7.29 5.56 -18.01
CA GLN A 249 6.35 4.51 -17.65
C GLN A 249 4.90 5.01 -17.77
N PRO A 250 4.06 4.38 -18.60
CA PRO A 250 2.63 4.70 -18.61
C PRO A 250 1.95 4.14 -17.35
N PHE A 251 1.27 5.03 -16.63
CA PHE A 251 0.37 4.67 -15.54
C PHE A 251 -1.08 4.95 -15.94
N PHE A 252 -1.97 4.02 -15.60
CA PHE A 252 -3.41 4.26 -15.53
C PHE A 252 -3.82 4.41 -14.07
N PHE A 253 -4.98 5.01 -13.83
CA PHE A 253 -5.50 5.19 -12.48
C PHE A 253 -6.96 4.74 -12.40
N GLN A 254 -7.25 3.92 -11.39
CA GLN A 254 -8.60 3.49 -11.06
C GLN A 254 -9.21 4.51 -10.12
N LEU A 255 -10.36 5.06 -10.52
CA LEU A 255 -11.12 6.05 -9.77
C LEU A 255 -12.35 5.39 -9.13
N TYR A 256 -12.47 5.55 -7.81
CA TYR A 256 -13.76 5.57 -7.14
C TYR A 256 -14.19 7.03 -6.98
N VAL A 257 -15.33 7.41 -7.56
CA VAL A 257 -15.90 8.74 -7.34
C VAL A 257 -16.23 8.86 -5.86
N ASN A 258 -15.92 9.97 -5.21
CA ASN A 258 -16.26 10.25 -3.81
C ASN A 258 -17.62 10.96 -3.75
N SER A 259 -18.43 10.69 -2.72
CA SER A 259 -19.72 11.40 -2.50
C SER A 259 -19.55 12.92 -2.38
N ASN A 260 -18.41 13.39 -1.86
CA ASN A 260 -17.96 14.76 -2.03
C ASN A 260 -17.22 14.90 -3.39
N HIS A 261 -17.94 15.41 -4.39
CA HIS A 261 -17.40 15.60 -5.73
C HIS A 261 -16.18 16.53 -5.80
N ASP A 262 -16.04 17.51 -4.90
CA ASP A 262 -14.89 18.42 -4.91
C ASP A 262 -13.58 17.67 -4.62
N LYS A 263 -13.62 16.65 -3.75
CA LYS A 263 -12.47 15.75 -3.50
C LYS A 263 -12.11 14.94 -4.74
N THR A 264 -13.10 14.49 -5.50
CA THR A 264 -12.88 13.79 -6.77
C THR A 264 -12.21 14.70 -7.80
N VAL A 265 -12.67 15.95 -7.89
CA VAL A 265 -12.08 16.96 -8.79
C VAL A 265 -10.64 17.27 -8.41
N GLU A 266 -10.34 17.41 -7.13
CA GLU A 266 -8.97 17.62 -6.64
C GLU A 266 -8.06 16.43 -6.93
N LEU A 267 -8.51 15.20 -6.65
CA LEU A 267 -7.78 13.98 -6.97
C LEU A 267 -7.48 13.88 -8.47
N LEU A 268 -8.46 14.18 -9.33
CA LEU A 268 -8.26 14.16 -10.79
C LEU A 268 -7.25 15.20 -11.28
N LYS A 269 -7.16 16.38 -10.62
CA LYS A 269 -6.09 17.35 -10.92
C LYS A 269 -4.74 16.76 -10.58
N THR A 270 -4.58 16.18 -9.39
CA THR A 270 -3.34 15.52 -8.97
C THR A 270 -2.94 14.38 -9.92
N VAL A 271 -3.90 13.53 -10.30
CA VAL A 271 -3.69 12.41 -11.24
C VAL A 271 -3.18 12.91 -12.60
N ARG A 272 -3.80 13.98 -13.13
CA ARG A 272 -3.36 14.61 -14.38
C ARG A 272 -1.98 15.23 -14.26
N ASP A 273 -1.70 15.95 -13.17
CA ASP A 273 -0.44 16.67 -12.96
C ASP A 273 0.73 15.69 -12.76
N LEU A 274 0.46 14.48 -12.24
CA LEU A 274 1.42 13.36 -12.18
C LEU A 274 1.58 12.62 -13.52
N GLY A 275 0.89 13.04 -14.58
CA GLY A 275 1.08 12.53 -15.93
C GLY A 275 0.44 11.17 -16.21
N VAL A 276 -0.50 10.72 -15.37
CA VAL A 276 -1.29 9.50 -15.59
C VAL A 276 -2.07 9.59 -16.91
N LYS A 277 -2.14 8.47 -17.62
CA LYS A 277 -2.56 8.40 -19.03
C LYS A 277 -4.02 8.03 -19.25
N ALA A 278 -4.66 7.35 -18.30
CA ALA A 278 -6.07 6.98 -18.40
C ALA A 278 -6.71 6.85 -17.03
N ILE A 279 -8.03 7.04 -16.99
CA ILE A 279 -8.87 6.87 -15.81
C ILE A 279 -9.82 5.69 -16.02
N PHE A 280 -9.85 4.77 -15.06
CA PHE A 280 -10.75 3.63 -15.00
C PHE A 280 -11.76 3.89 -13.88
N VAL A 281 -12.96 4.35 -14.23
CA VAL A 281 -14.02 4.58 -13.23
C VAL A 281 -14.64 3.24 -12.85
N THR A 282 -14.47 2.81 -11.61
CA THR A 282 -15.04 1.56 -11.11
C THR A 282 -16.47 1.80 -10.64
N VAL A 283 -17.43 1.10 -11.27
CA VAL A 283 -18.88 1.30 -11.06
C VAL A 283 -19.59 0.05 -10.54
N ASP A 284 -18.88 -1.05 -10.34
CA ASP A 284 -19.43 -2.35 -9.92
C ASP A 284 -19.37 -2.58 -8.39
N ALA A 285 -18.87 -1.61 -7.63
CA ALA A 285 -18.80 -1.66 -6.17
C ALA A 285 -19.48 -0.45 -5.47
N PRO A 286 -20.74 -0.07 -5.82
CA PRO A 286 -21.46 0.96 -5.07
C PRO A 286 -21.76 0.53 -3.64
N VAL A 287 -21.86 -0.78 -3.39
CA VAL A 287 -21.96 -1.38 -2.06
C VAL A 287 -20.86 -2.43 -1.93
N PRO A 288 -20.19 -2.57 -0.78
CA PRO A 288 -19.21 -3.61 -0.56
C PRO A 288 -19.78 -5.01 -0.79
N GLY A 289 -19.09 -5.80 -1.60
CA GLY A 289 -19.37 -7.22 -1.69
C GLY A 289 -19.20 -7.89 -0.32
N LYS A 290 -20.10 -8.81 0.02
CA LYS A 290 -20.02 -9.60 1.26
C LYS A 290 -18.94 -10.66 1.13
N ARG A 291 -17.74 -10.41 1.66
CA ARG A 291 -16.60 -11.32 1.58
C ARG A 291 -16.46 -12.08 2.90
N GLU A 292 -17.10 -13.25 2.95
CA GLU A 292 -17.29 -13.96 4.22
C GLU A 292 -15.99 -14.53 4.82
N ALA A 293 -14.99 -14.83 3.98
CA ALA A 293 -13.67 -15.23 4.47
C ALA A 293 -12.99 -14.11 5.26
N ASP A 294 -13.09 -12.87 4.78
CA ASP A 294 -12.59 -11.68 5.47
C ASP A 294 -13.36 -11.41 6.77
N GLU A 295 -14.67 -11.64 6.80
CA GLU A 295 -15.49 -11.46 8.02
C GLU A 295 -15.17 -12.51 9.09
N ARG A 296 -14.80 -13.73 8.68
CA ARG A 296 -14.43 -14.82 9.60
C ARG A 296 -13.01 -14.68 10.15
N ALA A 297 -12.11 -14.00 9.43
CA ALA A 297 -10.77 -13.72 9.91
C ALA A 297 -10.82 -12.69 11.06
N ALA A 298 -10.39 -13.07 12.26
CA ALA A 298 -10.40 -12.20 13.44
C ALA A 298 -9.53 -10.95 13.24
N GLN A 299 -9.95 -9.80 13.80
CA GLN A 299 -9.19 -8.54 13.78
C GLN A 299 -8.62 -8.17 15.16
N GLU A 300 -7.38 -7.67 15.14
CA GLU A 300 -6.78 -6.81 16.16
C GLU A 300 -6.47 -5.36 15.67
N GLN A 301 -6.49 -5.04 14.36
CA GLN A 301 -6.02 -3.72 13.84
C GLN A 301 -6.88 -3.07 12.73
N THR A 302 -6.91 -1.73 12.75
CA THR A 302 -7.53 -0.77 11.80
C THR A 302 -6.55 -0.45 10.65
N VAL A 303 -6.99 -0.36 9.38
CA VAL A 303 -6.14 0.00 8.22
C VAL A 303 -6.78 1.14 7.42
N LYS A 304 -5.99 2.04 6.82
CA LYS A 304 -6.46 3.16 5.99
C LYS A 304 -5.88 3.15 4.58
N SER A 305 -6.63 3.68 3.61
CA SER A 305 -6.08 3.98 2.29
C SER A 305 -5.33 5.30 2.26
N ALA A 306 -4.17 5.31 1.60
CA ALA A 306 -3.32 6.49 1.45
C ALA A 306 -3.85 7.55 0.49
N ILE A 307 -4.52 7.11 -0.58
CA ILE A 307 -4.96 8.00 -1.66
C ILE A 307 -6.38 8.49 -1.40
N SER A 308 -7.24 7.60 -0.91
CA SER A 308 -8.68 7.88 -0.83
C SER A 308 -9.15 8.19 0.60
N GLY A 309 -8.36 7.82 1.61
CA GLY A 309 -8.68 8.00 3.02
C GLY A 309 -9.73 7.03 3.58
N GLY A 310 -10.12 5.99 2.84
CA GLY A 310 -11.11 5.01 3.30
C GLY A 310 -10.66 4.20 4.53
N GLU A 311 -11.59 3.94 5.46
CA GLU A 311 -11.35 3.33 6.79
C GLU A 311 -12.20 2.09 7.11
N SER A 312 -11.68 1.17 7.93
CA SER A 312 -12.42 0.01 8.45
C SER A 312 -12.36 -0.07 9.97
N SER A 313 -13.52 -0.12 10.63
CA SER A 313 -13.67 -0.35 12.07
C SER A 313 -14.68 -1.45 12.37
N LYS A 314 -14.63 -2.02 13.59
CA LYS A 314 -15.49 -3.13 14.04
C LYS A 314 -16.91 -2.64 14.36
N ASP A 315 -17.92 -3.14 13.65
CA ASP A 315 -19.34 -2.95 14.00
C ASP A 315 -20.07 -4.31 14.18
N LYS A 316 -21.36 -4.27 14.54
CA LYS A 316 -22.20 -5.47 14.72
C LYS A 316 -22.42 -6.29 13.44
N LYS A 317 -21.88 -5.86 12.29
CA LYS A 317 -22.08 -6.47 10.97
C LYS A 317 -20.82 -7.17 10.41
N GLY A 318 -19.69 -7.20 11.14
CA GLY A 318 -18.46 -7.94 10.77
C GLY A 318 -17.27 -7.05 10.36
N SER A 319 -16.06 -7.63 10.26
CA SER A 319 -14.77 -6.90 10.28
C SER A 319 -13.87 -7.04 9.03
N GLY A 320 -14.43 -7.34 7.86
CA GLY A 320 -13.63 -7.62 6.65
C GLY A 320 -13.02 -6.38 5.97
N PHE A 321 -11.78 -6.48 5.48
CA PHE A 321 -11.06 -5.43 4.75
C PHE A 321 -11.80 -4.96 3.47
N GLY A 322 -12.77 -5.72 2.97
CA GLY A 322 -13.58 -5.35 1.79
C GLY A 322 -14.45 -4.13 1.99
N ARG A 323 -14.70 -3.79 3.26
CA ARG A 323 -15.48 -2.62 3.64
C ARG A 323 -14.67 -1.32 3.53
N LEU A 324 -13.35 -1.37 3.38
CA LEU A 324 -12.51 -0.19 3.10
C LEU A 324 -12.88 0.49 1.77
N MET A 325 -13.47 -0.28 0.85
CA MET A 325 -13.89 0.19 -0.47
C MET A 325 -15.29 0.84 -0.46
N ALA A 326 -15.96 0.93 0.71
CA ALA A 326 -17.40 1.21 0.83
C ALA A 326 -17.82 2.68 0.82
N GLN A 327 -16.90 3.61 1.08
CA GLN A 327 -17.28 5.00 1.37
C GLN A 327 -17.45 5.87 0.12
N TYR A 328 -17.52 5.25 -1.06
CA TYR A 328 -17.36 5.99 -2.30
C TYR A 328 -18.66 6.47 -2.95
N ILE A 329 -19.84 5.88 -2.73
CA ILE A 329 -21.01 6.31 -3.53
C ILE A 329 -22.30 6.36 -2.69
N ASP A 330 -23.14 7.37 -2.99
CA ASP A 330 -24.54 7.54 -2.55
C ASP A 330 -25.48 6.42 -3.08
#